data_AF-A0A640STB9-F1
#
_entry.id   AF-A0A640STB9-F1
#
_cell.length_a   1.000
_cell.length_b   1.000
_cell.length_c   1.000
_cell.angle_alpha   90.00
_cell.angle_beta   90.00
_cell.angle_gamma   90.00
#
_symmetry.space_group_name_H-M   'P 1'
#
loop_
_entity.id
_entity.type
_entity.pdbx_description
1 polymer ?
#
loop_
_entity_poly.entity_id
_entity_poly.type
_entity_poly.pdbx_seq_one_letter_code
_entity_poly.pdbx_strand_id
1 'polypeptide(L)' 'MIVWVVRPVPERGAHWVRPGLVAQIGFTEWTRDGMLRPPRFLGLRDDKRPEDVVRERPARG' A
#
# COMPACT_ATOMS: atom_id res chain seq x y z
N MET A 1 1.85 -8.66 -1.14
CA MET A 1 0.93 -7.53 -1.00
C MET A 1 1.66 -6.24 -0.72
N ILE A 2 1.97 -5.54 -1.80
CA ILE A 2 2.66 -4.26 -1.81
C ILE A 2 1.71 -3.25 -2.44
N VAL A 3 1.52 -2.09 -1.82
CA VAL A 3 0.35 -1.25 -2.07
C VAL A 3 0.74 0.14 -2.57
N TRP A 4 0.11 0.56 -3.67
CA TRP A 4 -0.02 1.96 -4.08
C TRP A 4 -1.32 2.53 -3.51
N VAL A 5 -1.25 3.63 -2.75
CA VAL A 5 -2.45 4.36 -2.30
C VAL A 5 -2.89 5.28 -3.42
N VAL A 6 -4.05 5.00 -4.01
CA VAL A 6 -4.53 5.64 -5.26
C VAL A 6 -5.07 7.05 -5.01
N ARG A 7 -5.35 7.44 -3.77
CA ARG A 7 -5.79 8.80 -3.44
C ARG A 7 -5.15 9.31 -2.15
N PRO A 8 -4.53 10.49 -2.16
CA PRO A 8 -4.07 11.13 -0.94
C PRO A 8 -5.30 11.44 -0.06
N VAL A 9 -5.34 10.88 1.15
CA VAL A 9 -6.25 11.39 2.18
C VAL A 9 -5.57 12.61 2.78
N PRO A 10 -6.18 13.81 2.75
CA PRO A 10 -5.59 14.98 3.36
C PRO A 10 -5.61 14.81 4.88
N GLU A 11 -4.53 14.26 5.42
CA GLU A 11 -4.36 14.07 6.86
C GLU A 11 -3.61 15.27 7.43
N ARG A 12 -4.17 15.89 8.49
CA ARG A 12 -3.52 17.02 9.15
C ARG A 12 -2.22 16.52 9.80
N GLY A 13 -1.10 17.15 9.45
CA GLY A 13 0.22 16.77 9.95
C GLY A 13 0.96 15.72 9.13
N ALA A 14 0.43 15.31 7.97
CA ALA A 14 1.16 14.45 7.04
C ALA A 14 2.34 15.20 6.40
N HIS A 15 3.50 14.54 6.36
CA HIS A 15 4.65 14.98 5.58
C HIS A 15 4.74 14.15 4.30
N TRP A 16 4.60 14.80 3.16
CA TRP A 16 4.73 14.15 1.86
C TRP A 16 6.20 13.92 1.53
N VAL A 17 6.52 12.71 1.11
CA VAL A 17 7.88 12.29 0.74
C VAL A 17 7.89 11.78 -0.70
N ARG A 18 9.06 11.79 -1.34
CA ARG A 18 9.25 11.14 -2.64
C ARG A 18 8.98 9.63 -2.49
N PRO A 19 8.18 9.00 -3.38
CA PRO A 19 7.88 7.57 -3.31
C PRO A 19 9.11 6.74 -3.73
N GLY A 20 10.01 6.50 -2.77
CA GLY A 20 11.24 5.73 -2.96
C GLY A 20 11.31 4.45 -2.14
N LEU A 21 10.34 4.23 -1.25
CA LEU A 21 10.32 3.08 -0.33
C LEU A 21 9.11 2.20 -0.61
N VAL A 22 9.32 0.91 -0.41
CA VAL A 22 8.29 -0.11 -0.57
C VAL A 22 8.01 -0.76 0.77
N ALA A 23 6.74 -0.86 1.15
CA ALA A 23 6.31 -1.51 2.38
C ALA A 23 5.40 -2.70 2.09
N GLN A 24 5.52 -3.74 2.92
CA GLN A 24 4.61 -4.87 2.95
C GLN A 24 3.50 -4.61 3.97
N ILE A 25 2.25 -4.69 3.52
CA ILE A 25 1.08 -4.44 4.35
C ILE A 25 0.17 -5.67 4.36
N GLY A 26 -0.15 -6.17 5.54
CA GLY A 26 -1.17 -7.19 5.73
C GLY A 26 -2.55 -6.55 5.92
N PHE A 27 -3.57 -7.06 5.23
CA PHE A 27 -4.96 -6.62 5.37
C PHE A 27 -5.93 -7.72 4.92
N THR A 28 -7.22 -7.56 5.21
CA THR A 28 -8.25 -8.55 4.89
C THR A 28 -8.98 -8.23 3.59
N GLU A 29 -9.32 -6.96 3.37
CA GLU A 29 -10.05 -6.54 2.16
C GLU A 29 -9.60 -5.17 1.65
N TRP A 30 -9.89 -4.94 0.37
CA TRP A 30 -9.91 -3.61 -0.22
C TRP A 30 -11.31 -3.02 -0.09
N THR A 31 -11.43 -1.78 0.36
CA THR A 31 -12.69 -1.03 0.29
C THR A 31 -13.03 -0.68 -1.17
N ARG A 32 -14.29 -0.28 -1.40
CA ARG A 32 -14.74 0.23 -2.71
C ARG A 32 -13.90 1.43 -3.19
N ASP A 33 -13.43 2.25 -2.25
CA ASP A 33 -12.60 3.42 -2.53
C ASP A 33 -11.10 3.08 -2.73
N GLY A 34 -10.73 1.80 -2.71
CA GLY A 34 -9.35 1.36 -2.91
C GLY A 34 -8.46 1.52 -1.69
N MET A 35 -9.03 1.56 -0.48
CA MET A 35 -8.29 1.59 0.78
C MET A 35 -8.15 0.19 1.39
N LEU A 36 -7.17 0.01 2.26
CA LEU A 36 -6.94 -1.25 2.97
C LEU A 36 -7.78 -1.33 4.24
N ARG A 37 -8.31 -2.51 4.59
CA ARG A 37 -9.07 -2.72 5.82
C ARG A 37 -8.84 -4.12 6.44
N PRO A 38 -8.47 -4.22 7.72
CA PRO A 38 -7.65 -3.27 8.49
C PRO A 38 -6.17 -3.39 8.06
N PRO A 39 -5.45 -2.28 7.82
CA PRO A 39 -4.05 -2.33 7.43
C PRO A 39 -3.14 -2.63 8.64
N ARG A 40 -2.12 -3.47 8.43
CA ARG A 40 -1.04 -3.75 9.37
C ARG A 40 0.30 -3.66 8.66
N PHE A 41 1.20 -2.82 9.17
CA PHE A 41 2.57 -2.75 8.67
C PHE A 41 3.33 -4.02 9.04
N LEU A 42 3.95 -4.67 8.05
CA LEU A 42 4.75 -5.88 8.26
C LEU A 42 6.25 -5.63 8.13
N GLY A 43 6.66 -4.62 7.35
CA GLY A 43 8.06 -4.28 7.13
C GLY A 43 8.29 -3.50 5.84
N LEU A 44 9.51 -3.00 5.67
CA LEU A 44 9.98 -2.48 4.38
C LEU A 44 10.50 -3.62 3.50
N ARG A 45 10.48 -3.40 2.19
CA ARG A 45 10.98 -4.31 1.17
C ARG A 45 12.04 -3.61 0.34
N ASP A 46 13.29 -3.77 0.74
CA ASP A 46 14.46 -3.34 -0.04
C ASP A 46 14.65 -4.17 -1.32
N ASP A 47 14.07 -5.37 -1.36
CA ASP A 47 14.14 -6.30 -2.48
C ASP A 47 13.23 -5.94 -3.67
N LYS A 48 12.35 -4.93 -3.52
CA LYS A 48 11.36 -4.54 -4.53
C LYS A 48 11.45 -3.06 -4.87
N ARG A 49 11.50 -2.75 -6.17
CA ARG A 49 11.49 -1.36 -6.65
C ARG A 49 10.07 -0.76 -6.58
N PRO A 50 9.93 0.54 -6.27
CA PRO A 50 8.63 1.23 -6.22
C PRO A 50 7.81 1.17 -7.52
N GLU A 51 8.50 1.14 -8.66
CA GLU A 51 7.92 1.04 -10.00
C GLU A 51 7.30 -0.33 -10.31
N ASP A 52 7.76 -1.40 -9.63
CA ASP A 52 7.24 -2.75 -9.79
C ASP A 52 6.02 -3.04 -8.87
N VAL A 53 5.58 -2.03 -8.11
CA VAL A 53 4.46 -2.15 -7.18
C VAL A 53 3.14 -2.03 -7.93
N VAL A 54 2.36 -3.11 -7.93
CA VAL A 54 1.04 -3.17 -8.53
C VAL A 54 0.00 -3.58 -7.49
N ARG A 55 -1.25 -3.17 -7.69
CA ARG A 55 -2.38 -3.65 -6.88
C ARG A 55 -2.60 -5.14 -7.17
N GLU A 56 -2.16 -5.98 -6.23
CA GLU A 56 -2.40 -7.42 -6.29
C GLU A 56 -3.91 -7.70 -6.23
N ARG A 57 -4.44 -8.47 -7.19
CA ARG A 57 -5.78 -9.04 -7.13
C ARG A 57 -5.68 -10.37 -6.37
N PRO A 58 -6.62 -10.69 -5.48
CA PRO A 58 -6.64 -12.01 -4.84
C PRO A 58 -6.65 -13.08 -5.95
N ALA A 59 -5.72 -14.04 -5.86
CA ALA A 59 -5.76 -15.21 -6.73
C ALA A 59 -7.12 -15.88 -6.51
N ARG A 60 -7.89 -16.07 -7.59
CA ARG A 60 -9.12 -16.85 -7.49
C ARG A 60 -8.72 -18.26 -7.08
N GLY A 61 -9.10 -18.65 -5.86
CA GLY A 61 -9.23 -20.06 -5.50
C GLY A 61 -10.45 -20.65 -6.19
#